data_AF-A0AAU4M524-F1
#
_entry.id   AF-A0AAU4M524-F1
#
_cell.length_a   1.000
_cell.length_b   1.000
_cell.length_c   1.000
_cell.angle_alpha   90.00
_cell.angle_beta   90.00
_cell.angle_gamma   90.00
#
_symmetry.space_group_name_H-M   'P 1'
#
loop_
_entity.id
_entity.type
_entity.pdbx_description
1 polymer ?
#
loop_
_entity_poly.entity_id
_entity_poly.type
_entity_poly.pdbx_seq_one_letter_code
_entity_poly.pdbx_strand_id
1 'polypeptide(L)'
;MGILFRLLAPKPVKKIRHAAHPVRNAKRAVTPKPIRQVRRAAHPIGMVERGVENSVVRAVRGSGRTAPRRAGSGGAVYYGTCGIHHRRPDTAANCKDCAAVDAELAVRAVEAEAARAEAARIEAEIAREAAHAEATREAAAEAARVRREAILADHKRAAETNRQQREAAKRAAPAADPNEARRAAKIAAELAFEQAELRFRQAADPVDRTH
;
A
#
# COMPACT_ATOMS: atom_id res chain seq x y z
N MET A 1 7.69 -4.58 -72.10
CA MET A 1 8.94 -4.03 -72.67
C MET A 1 10.14 -4.60 -71.92
N GLY A 2 10.73 -5.65 -72.47
CA GLY A 2 11.60 -6.61 -71.75
C GLY A 2 12.92 -6.05 -71.22
N ILE A 3 13.42 -6.72 -70.18
CA ILE A 3 14.67 -6.47 -69.44
C ILE A 3 15.89 -6.28 -70.35
N LEU A 4 15.92 -6.94 -71.50
CA LEU A 4 17.00 -6.84 -72.49
C LEU A 4 17.21 -5.40 -73.01
N PHE A 5 16.12 -4.64 -73.22
CA PHE A 5 16.23 -3.25 -73.69
C PHE A 5 16.79 -2.30 -72.62
N ARG A 6 16.67 -2.64 -71.33
CA ARG A 6 17.25 -1.85 -70.22
C ARG A 6 18.76 -2.07 -70.09
N LEU A 7 19.26 -3.24 -70.49
CA LEU A 7 20.68 -3.57 -70.41
C LEU A 7 21.45 -3.02 -71.61
N LEU A 8 20.95 -3.20 -72.84
CA LEU A 8 21.67 -2.83 -74.07
C LEU A 8 21.50 -1.39 -74.55
N ALA A 9 20.56 -0.60 -74.02
CA ALA A 9 20.39 0.78 -74.47
C ALA A 9 21.62 1.67 -74.13
N PRO A 10 22.20 2.40 -75.11
CA PRO A 10 23.34 3.29 -74.92
C PRO A 10 23.06 4.35 -73.84
N LYS A 11 24.10 4.72 -73.06
CA LYS A 11 24.04 5.75 -72.01
C LYS A 11 23.35 7.07 -72.43
N PRO A 12 23.53 7.63 -73.65
CA PRO A 12 22.83 8.87 -74.04
C PRO A 12 21.31 8.72 -74.11
N VAL A 13 20.81 7.58 -74.60
CA VAL A 13 19.37 7.30 -74.70
C VAL A 13 18.71 7.18 -73.31
N LYS A 14 19.45 6.66 -72.33
CA LYS A 14 19.00 6.58 -70.93
C LYS A 14 18.84 7.97 -70.29
N LYS A 15 19.68 8.95 -70.65
CA LYS A 15 19.59 10.33 -70.13
C LYS A 15 18.34 11.06 -70.66
N ILE A 16 18.01 10.88 -71.95
CA ILE A 16 16.83 11.52 -72.57
C ILE A 16 15.52 11.02 -71.92
N ARG A 17 15.42 9.73 -71.59
CA ARG A 17 14.24 9.19 -70.88
C ARG A 17 14.04 9.76 -69.48
N HIS A 18 15.12 10.09 -68.77
CA HIS A 18 14.99 10.74 -67.47
C HIS A 18 14.46 12.17 -67.60
N ALA A 19 14.77 12.86 -68.70
CA ALA A 19 14.21 14.17 -69.02
C ALA A 19 12.75 14.11 -69.51
N ALA A 20 12.32 13.01 -70.16
CA ALA A 20 10.97 12.85 -70.70
C ALA A 20 9.88 12.50 -69.67
N HIS A 21 10.20 12.33 -68.38
CA HIS A 21 9.21 12.05 -67.32
C HIS A 21 9.20 13.08 -66.16
N PRO A 22 9.12 14.39 -66.43
CA PRO A 22 9.06 15.41 -65.37
C PRO A 22 7.76 15.29 -64.56
N VAL A 23 6.67 14.90 -65.21
CA VAL A 23 5.33 14.76 -64.61
C VAL A 23 5.30 13.75 -63.46
N ARG A 24 6.06 12.65 -63.56
CA ARG A 24 6.06 11.60 -62.53
C ARG A 24 6.81 12.03 -61.28
N ASN A 25 7.86 12.83 -61.45
CA ASN A 25 8.62 13.40 -60.33
C ASN A 25 7.84 14.52 -59.65
N ALA A 26 7.15 15.37 -60.41
CA ALA A 26 6.24 16.39 -59.87
C ALA A 26 5.09 15.77 -59.06
N LYS A 27 4.37 14.77 -59.62
CA LYS A 27 3.31 14.04 -58.89
C LYS A 27 3.84 13.34 -57.63
N ARG A 28 5.08 12.86 -57.66
CA ARG A 28 5.72 12.34 -56.43
C ARG A 28 5.94 13.48 -55.46
N ALA A 29 6.60 14.58 -55.81
CA ALA A 29 6.86 15.70 -54.91
C ALA A 29 5.60 16.19 -54.18
N VAL A 30 4.47 16.31 -54.90
CA VAL A 30 3.19 16.83 -54.37
C VAL A 30 2.45 15.81 -53.48
N THR A 31 2.68 14.50 -53.63
CA THR A 31 1.94 13.51 -52.82
C THR A 31 2.55 13.33 -51.43
N PRO A 32 1.81 13.53 -50.31
CA PRO A 32 2.33 13.33 -48.96
C PRO A 32 2.84 11.92 -48.69
N LYS A 33 3.86 11.78 -47.82
CA LYS A 33 4.46 10.48 -47.46
C LYS A 33 3.45 9.41 -46.99
N PRO A 34 2.43 9.73 -46.16
CA PRO A 34 1.48 8.73 -45.67
C PRO A 34 0.66 8.09 -46.79
N ILE A 35 0.14 8.90 -47.71
CA ILE A 35 -0.64 8.44 -48.87
C ILE A 35 0.22 7.53 -49.77
N ARG A 36 1.52 7.85 -49.91
CA ARG A 36 2.45 6.98 -50.64
C ARG A 36 2.67 5.63 -49.95
N GLN A 37 2.63 5.55 -48.61
CA GLN A 37 2.78 4.29 -47.87
C GLN A 37 1.53 3.42 -48.02
N VAL A 38 0.34 3.99 -47.85
CA VAL A 38 -0.93 3.27 -48.02
C VAL A 38 -1.08 2.72 -49.44
N ARG A 39 -0.78 3.53 -50.46
CA ARG A 39 -0.84 3.09 -51.86
C ARG A 39 0.16 1.97 -52.19
N ARG A 40 1.26 1.86 -51.43
CA ARG A 40 2.22 0.74 -51.57
C ARG A 40 1.72 -0.52 -50.87
N ALA A 41 1.09 -0.38 -49.71
CA ALA A 41 0.48 -1.48 -48.98
C ALA A 41 -0.70 -2.10 -49.76
N ALA A 42 -1.48 -1.28 -50.48
CA ALA A 42 -2.61 -1.74 -51.30
C ALA A 42 -2.23 -2.53 -52.56
N HIS A 43 -0.94 -2.62 -52.92
CA HIS A 43 -0.48 -3.40 -54.07
C HIS A 43 0.66 -4.36 -53.69
N PRO A 44 0.37 -5.39 -52.87
CA PRO A 44 1.39 -6.31 -52.34
C PRO A 44 2.07 -7.12 -53.46
N ILE A 45 1.31 -7.59 -54.45
CA ILE A 45 1.82 -8.39 -55.58
C ILE A 45 2.86 -7.58 -56.37
N GLY A 46 2.57 -6.31 -56.67
CA GLY A 46 3.51 -5.43 -57.38
C GLY A 46 4.71 -4.97 -56.55
N MET A 47 4.76 -5.25 -55.24
CA MET A 47 5.97 -5.08 -54.42
C MET A 47 6.85 -6.32 -54.48
N VAL A 48 6.25 -7.51 -54.48
CA VAL A 48 6.95 -8.78 -54.64
C VAL A 48 7.64 -8.84 -56.00
N GLU A 49 6.92 -8.53 -57.09
CA GLU A 49 7.50 -8.49 -58.44
C GLU A 49 8.69 -7.52 -58.53
N ARG A 50 8.58 -6.33 -57.93
CA ARG A 50 9.71 -5.37 -57.87
C ARG A 50 10.85 -5.86 -57.00
N GLY A 51 10.57 -6.60 -55.93
CA GLY A 51 11.57 -7.24 -55.09
C GLY A 51 12.39 -8.26 -55.87
N VAL A 52 11.70 -9.12 -56.63
CA VAL A 52 12.30 -10.12 -57.51
C VAL A 52 13.06 -9.46 -58.66
N GLU A 53 12.49 -8.46 -59.33
CA GLU A 53 13.21 -7.70 -60.37
C GLU A 53 14.49 -7.05 -59.81
N ASN A 54 14.43 -6.47 -58.61
CA ASN A 54 15.59 -5.85 -57.99
C ASN A 54 16.64 -6.88 -57.54
N SER A 55 16.23 -8.06 -57.09
CA SER A 55 17.17 -9.13 -56.72
C SER A 55 17.89 -9.67 -57.95
N VAL A 56 17.16 -9.91 -59.05
CA VAL A 56 17.73 -10.34 -60.34
C VAL A 56 18.65 -9.25 -60.91
N VAL A 57 18.24 -7.97 -60.89
CA VAL A 57 19.10 -6.87 -61.34
C VAL A 57 20.36 -6.75 -60.47
N ARG A 58 20.27 -6.96 -59.15
CA ARG A 58 21.43 -6.97 -58.25
C ARG A 58 22.35 -8.16 -58.51
N ALA A 59 21.80 -9.33 -58.78
CA ALA A 59 22.55 -10.53 -59.13
C ALA A 59 23.29 -10.34 -60.46
N VAL A 60 22.60 -9.84 -61.50
CA VAL A 60 23.16 -9.62 -62.84
C VAL A 60 24.17 -8.47 -62.88
N ARG A 61 23.97 -7.38 -62.10
CA ARG A 61 24.95 -6.28 -62.02
C ARG A 61 26.18 -6.60 -61.18
N GLY A 62 26.22 -7.77 -60.55
CA GLY A 62 27.24 -8.13 -59.57
C GLY A 62 27.07 -7.33 -58.29
N SER A 63 26.88 -8.03 -57.17
CA SER A 63 26.90 -7.47 -55.81
C SER A 63 28.29 -6.96 -55.38
N GLY A 64 29.18 -6.62 -56.31
CA GLY A 64 30.59 -6.31 -56.07
C GLY A 64 30.87 -4.90 -55.52
N ARG A 65 29.83 -4.11 -55.21
CA ARG A 65 29.99 -2.82 -54.51
C ARG A 65 28.86 -2.59 -53.50
N THR A 66 28.60 -3.56 -52.64
CA THR A 66 28.42 -3.16 -51.24
C THR A 66 29.76 -2.61 -50.80
N ALA A 67 29.95 -1.29 -50.96
CA ALA A 67 30.86 -0.58 -50.06
C ALA A 67 30.57 -1.13 -48.67
N PRO A 68 31.57 -1.62 -47.91
CA PRO A 68 31.32 -2.12 -46.58
C PRO A 68 30.53 -1.01 -45.89
N ARG A 69 29.26 -1.28 -45.58
CA ARG A 69 28.55 -0.49 -44.57
C ARG A 69 29.49 -0.58 -43.41
N ARG A 70 30.19 0.51 -43.08
CA ARG A 70 31.21 0.57 -42.05
C ARG A 70 30.70 -0.26 -40.87
N ALA A 71 31.21 -1.48 -40.72
CA ALA A 71 31.04 -2.29 -39.54
C ALA A 71 31.93 -1.71 -38.40
N GLY A 72 32.03 -0.39 -38.37
CA GLY A 72 32.61 0.45 -37.33
C GLY A 72 31.53 1.20 -36.56
N SER A 73 30.26 0.82 -36.71
CA SER A 73 29.31 0.89 -35.61
C SER A 73 29.49 -0.37 -34.77
N GLY A 74 30.67 -0.50 -34.13
CA GLY A 74 30.76 -1.29 -32.91
C GLY A 74 29.58 -0.85 -32.04
N GLY A 75 28.83 -1.83 -31.52
CA GLY A 75 27.58 -1.61 -30.80
C GLY A 75 27.73 -0.41 -29.88
N ALA A 76 26.77 0.52 -29.92
CA ALA A 76 26.80 1.71 -29.10
C ALA A 76 27.00 1.27 -27.64
N VAL A 77 28.23 1.37 -27.15
CA VAL A 77 28.50 1.13 -25.74
C VAL A 77 28.10 2.43 -25.07
N TYR A 78 27.04 2.36 -24.28
CA TYR A 78 26.58 3.48 -23.49
C TYR A 78 27.54 3.63 -22.31
N TYR A 79 28.32 4.71 -22.32
CA TYR A 79 29.06 5.15 -21.15
C TYR A 79 28.38 6.41 -20.63
N GLY A 80 28.07 6.47 -19.33
CA GLY A 80 27.48 7.66 -18.68
C GLY A 80 25.97 7.58 -18.41
N THR A 81 25.48 8.53 -17.62
CA THR A 81 24.12 8.61 -17.06
C THR A 81 23.21 9.61 -17.79
N CYS A 82 23.77 10.46 -18.65
CA CYS A 82 23.08 11.57 -19.32
C CYS A 82 22.28 11.22 -20.58
N GLY A 83 22.11 9.94 -20.90
CA GLY A 83 21.34 9.47 -22.07
C GLY A 83 22.00 9.71 -23.45
N ILE A 84 23.13 10.43 -23.50
CA ILE A 84 23.94 10.64 -24.71
C ILE A 84 24.86 9.43 -24.92
N HIS A 85 25.03 8.98 -26.17
CA HIS A 85 25.98 7.90 -26.48
C HIS A 85 27.41 8.43 -26.54
N HIS A 86 28.19 8.14 -25.49
CA HIS A 86 29.62 8.38 -25.50
C HIS A 86 30.35 7.21 -26.16
N ARG A 87 31.32 7.49 -27.04
CA ARG A 87 32.12 6.42 -27.69
C ARG A 87 33.24 5.88 -26.81
N ARG A 88 33.63 6.61 -25.76
CA ARG A 88 34.71 6.26 -24.83
C ARG A 88 34.32 6.68 -23.41
N PRO A 89 34.77 5.95 -22.38
CA PRO A 89 34.50 6.30 -20.98
C PRO A 89 35.07 7.68 -20.61
N ASP A 90 36.28 8.03 -21.07
CA ASP A 90 36.90 9.33 -20.78
C ASP A 90 36.07 10.52 -21.32
N THR A 91 35.34 10.31 -22.41
CA THR A 91 34.45 11.33 -22.98
C THR A 91 33.16 11.46 -22.17
N ALA A 92 32.67 10.37 -21.56
CA ALA A 92 31.54 10.42 -20.65
C ALA A 92 31.92 11.10 -19.33
N ALA A 93 33.10 10.80 -18.79
CA ALA A 93 33.61 11.40 -17.55
C ALA A 93 33.79 12.92 -17.65
N ASN A 94 34.11 13.44 -18.83
CA ASN A 94 34.25 14.87 -19.09
C ASN A 94 32.97 15.54 -19.64
N CYS A 95 31.87 14.79 -19.77
CA CYS A 95 30.62 15.34 -20.27
C CYS A 95 29.89 16.13 -19.18
N LYS A 96 29.57 17.40 -19.47
CA LYS A 96 28.84 18.28 -18.54
C LYS A 96 27.47 17.73 -18.17
N ASP A 97 26.76 17.14 -19.12
CA ASP A 97 25.42 16.59 -18.88
C ASP A 97 25.48 15.37 -17.96
N CYS A 98 26.49 14.52 -18.13
CA CYS A 98 26.69 13.35 -17.27
C CYS A 98 27.12 13.78 -15.85
N ALA A 99 27.99 14.78 -15.73
CA ALA A 99 28.34 15.35 -14.42
C ALA A 99 27.12 15.97 -13.70
N ALA A 100 26.20 16.61 -14.43
CA ALA A 100 24.97 17.16 -13.86
C ALA A 100 24.04 16.06 -13.33
N VAL A 101 23.83 14.99 -14.11
CA VAL A 101 23.02 13.84 -13.68
C VAL A 101 23.66 13.13 -12.48
N ASP A 102 24.98 12.98 -12.46
CA ASP A 102 25.68 12.38 -11.34
C ASP A 102 25.56 13.23 -10.07
N ALA A 103 25.59 14.57 -10.19
CA ALA A 103 25.33 15.47 -9.08
C ALA A 103 23.89 15.37 -8.55
N GLU A 104 22.88 15.29 -9.44
CA GLU A 104 21.49 15.07 -9.04
C GLU A 104 21.29 13.72 -8.34
N LEU A 105 21.94 12.67 -8.84
CA LEU A 105 21.90 11.34 -8.21
C LEU A 105 22.57 11.35 -6.83
N ALA A 106 23.66 12.10 -6.66
CA ALA A 106 24.30 12.27 -5.36
C ALA A 106 23.38 13.00 -4.36
N VAL A 107 22.69 14.07 -4.78
CA VAL A 107 21.70 14.76 -3.94
C VAL A 107 20.58 13.81 -3.55
N ARG A 108 20.00 13.07 -4.51
CA ARG A 108 18.95 12.08 -4.22
C ARG A 108 19.41 10.97 -3.29
N ALA A 109 20.67 10.56 -3.37
CA ALA A 109 21.23 9.57 -2.45
C ALA A 109 21.28 10.10 -1.01
N VAL A 110 21.73 11.35 -0.81
CA VAL A 110 21.73 12.02 0.49
C VAL A 110 20.31 12.20 1.02
N GLU A 111 19.37 12.63 0.19
CA GLU A 111 17.94 12.74 0.56
C GLU A 111 17.35 11.38 0.97
N ALA A 112 17.70 10.31 0.25
CA ALA A 112 17.24 8.96 0.58
C ALA A 112 17.85 8.45 1.90
N GLU A 113 19.11 8.77 2.20
CA GLU A 113 19.72 8.47 3.49
C GLU A 113 19.07 9.26 4.62
N ALA A 114 18.79 10.55 4.42
CA ALA A 114 18.08 11.39 5.38
C ALA A 114 16.67 10.84 5.67
N ALA A 115 15.93 10.45 4.62
CA ALA A 115 14.60 9.86 4.77
C ALA A 115 14.63 8.52 5.53
N ARG A 116 15.64 7.67 5.30
CA ARG A 116 15.84 6.43 6.08
C ARG A 116 16.16 6.73 7.54
N ALA A 117 16.98 7.74 7.81
CA ALA A 117 17.31 8.15 9.17
C ALA A 117 16.07 8.71 9.91
N GLU A 118 15.23 9.48 9.22
CA GLU A 118 13.97 9.97 9.76
C GLU A 118 12.97 8.83 10.04
N ALA A 119 12.81 7.89 9.10
CA ALA A 119 11.99 6.70 9.30
C ALA A 119 12.45 5.89 10.53
N ALA A 120 13.76 5.68 10.69
CA ALA A 120 14.31 4.99 11.85
C ALA A 120 14.05 5.73 13.18
N ARG A 121 14.04 7.08 13.17
CA ARG A 121 13.66 7.87 14.35
C ARG A 121 12.18 7.69 14.72
N ILE A 122 11.30 7.72 13.72
CA ILE A 122 9.86 7.51 13.91
C ILE A 122 9.60 6.10 14.46
N GLU A 123 10.23 5.07 13.89
CA GLU A 123 10.12 3.69 14.39
C GLU A 123 10.59 3.57 15.85
N ALA A 124 11.70 4.23 16.21
CA ALA A 124 12.19 4.26 17.58
C ALA A 124 11.23 5.00 18.54
N GLU A 125 10.55 6.05 18.08
CA GLU A 125 9.54 6.76 18.86
C GLU A 125 8.30 5.89 19.10
N ILE A 126 7.76 5.25 18.06
CA ILE A 126 6.65 4.29 18.15
C ILE A 126 7.01 3.16 19.14
N ALA A 127 8.23 2.63 19.08
CA ALA A 127 8.68 1.59 19.99
C ALA A 127 8.72 2.06 21.46
N ARG A 128 9.16 3.31 21.71
CA ARG A 128 9.13 3.91 23.07
C ARG A 128 7.70 4.10 23.58
N GLU A 129 6.79 4.58 22.74
CA GLU A 129 5.38 4.72 23.10
C GLU A 129 4.72 3.38 23.39
N ALA A 130 5.01 2.35 22.59
CA ALA A 130 4.52 1.00 22.81
C ALA A 130 5.02 0.43 24.15
N ALA A 131 6.31 0.59 24.47
CA ALA A 131 6.89 0.16 25.74
C ALA A 131 6.26 0.90 26.94
N HIS A 132 6.03 2.20 26.82
CA HIS A 132 5.33 2.97 27.85
C HIS A 132 3.87 2.50 28.03
N ALA A 133 3.17 2.23 26.93
CA ALA A 133 1.82 1.70 26.96
C ALA A 133 1.75 0.30 27.61
N GLU A 134 2.75 -0.55 27.40
CA GLU A 134 2.85 -1.85 28.08
C GLU A 134 3.09 -1.68 29.58
N ALA A 135 4.07 -0.85 29.96
CA ALA A 135 4.37 -0.58 31.38
C ALA A 135 3.16 -0.02 32.14
N THR A 136 2.37 0.87 31.52
CA THR A 136 1.14 1.39 32.13
C THR A 136 0.04 0.33 32.29
N ARG A 137 -0.07 -0.64 31.37
CA ARG A 137 -0.99 -1.79 31.52
C ARG A 137 -0.55 -2.71 32.66
N GLU A 138 0.74 -2.99 32.78
CA GLU A 138 1.29 -3.80 33.87
C GLU A 138 1.04 -3.14 35.22
N ALA A 139 1.34 -1.84 35.34
CA ALA A 139 1.07 -1.06 36.55
C ALA A 139 -0.43 -1.05 36.91
N ALA A 140 -1.31 -0.92 35.91
CA ALA A 140 -2.75 -0.99 36.12
C ALA A 140 -3.22 -2.39 36.59
N ALA A 141 -2.63 -3.46 36.04
CA ALA A 141 -2.91 -4.83 36.44
C ALA A 141 -2.45 -5.11 37.88
N GLU A 142 -1.26 -4.62 38.25
CA GLU A 142 -0.75 -4.70 39.62
C GLU A 142 -1.65 -3.94 40.60
N ALA A 143 -2.03 -2.70 40.27
CA ALA A 143 -2.95 -1.92 41.08
C ALA A 143 -4.32 -2.61 41.23
N ALA A 144 -4.81 -3.30 40.19
CA ALA A 144 -6.02 -4.10 40.27
C ALA A 144 -5.87 -5.31 41.20
N ARG A 145 -4.73 -6.01 41.17
CA ARG A 145 -4.42 -7.11 42.11
C ARG A 145 -4.40 -6.62 43.55
N VAL A 146 -3.68 -5.54 43.84
CA VAL A 146 -3.60 -4.95 45.19
C VAL A 146 -4.98 -4.56 45.70
N ARG A 147 -5.81 -3.91 44.86
CA ARG A 147 -7.20 -3.58 45.22
C ARG A 147 -8.04 -4.82 45.54
N ARG A 148 -7.90 -5.89 44.76
CA ARG A 148 -8.62 -7.15 45.00
C ARG A 148 -8.20 -7.80 46.32
N GLU A 149 -6.91 -7.81 46.62
CA GLU A 149 -6.38 -8.34 47.88
C GLU A 149 -6.89 -7.53 49.09
N ALA A 150 -6.93 -6.20 48.97
CA ALA A 150 -7.51 -5.32 50.00
C ALA A 150 -8.99 -5.63 50.26
N ILE A 151 -9.81 -5.76 49.20
CA ILE A 151 -11.23 -6.13 49.31
C ILE A 151 -11.39 -7.48 50.00
N LEU A 152 -10.57 -8.49 49.63
CA LEU A 152 -10.60 -9.80 50.28
C LEU A 152 -10.21 -9.74 51.75
N ALA A 153 -9.22 -8.91 52.11
CA ALA A 153 -8.83 -8.68 53.50
C ALA A 153 -9.97 -8.02 54.30
N ASP A 154 -10.68 -7.06 53.71
CA ASP A 154 -11.85 -6.42 54.33
C ASP A 154 -12.99 -7.42 54.58
N HIS A 155 -13.30 -8.26 53.59
CA HIS A 155 -14.31 -9.30 53.76
C HIS A 155 -13.93 -10.30 54.85
N LYS A 156 -12.64 -10.69 54.95
CA LYS A 156 -12.16 -11.56 56.02
C LYS A 156 -12.33 -10.91 57.40
N ARG A 157 -11.91 -9.64 57.53
CA ARG A 157 -12.09 -8.86 58.77
C ARG A 157 -13.56 -8.77 59.16
N ALA A 158 -14.45 -8.45 58.21
CA ALA A 158 -15.88 -8.40 58.45
C ALA A 158 -16.46 -9.76 58.89
N ALA A 159 -16.03 -10.86 58.26
CA ALA A 159 -16.45 -12.20 58.63
C ALA A 159 -16.00 -12.58 60.05
N GLU A 160 -14.77 -12.19 60.42
CA GLU A 160 -14.23 -12.43 61.76
C GLU A 160 -14.96 -11.60 62.82
N THR A 161 -15.22 -10.31 62.57
CA THR A 161 -16.05 -9.47 63.43
C THR A 161 -17.44 -10.07 63.62
N ASN A 162 -18.09 -10.52 62.55
CA ASN A 162 -19.40 -11.18 62.62
C ASN A 162 -19.35 -12.47 63.46
N ARG A 163 -18.26 -13.24 63.34
CA ARG A 163 -18.04 -14.44 64.16
C ARG A 163 -17.91 -14.08 65.64
N GLN A 164 -17.07 -13.09 65.97
CA GLN A 164 -16.87 -12.60 67.33
C GLN A 164 -18.18 -12.09 67.94
N GLN A 165 -18.98 -11.33 67.17
CA GLN A 165 -20.30 -10.86 67.60
C GLN A 165 -21.25 -12.03 67.91
N ARG A 166 -21.26 -13.08 67.07
CA ARG A 166 -22.07 -14.29 67.32
C ARG A 166 -21.61 -15.03 68.57
N GLU A 167 -20.30 -15.16 68.78
CA GLU A 167 -19.75 -15.81 69.98
C GLU A 167 -20.05 -14.99 71.24
N ALA A 168 -19.93 -13.66 71.18
CA ALA A 168 -20.30 -12.77 72.26
C ALA A 168 -21.81 -12.85 72.57
N ALA A 169 -22.67 -12.86 71.55
CA ALA A 169 -24.11 -13.03 71.71
C ALA A 169 -24.45 -14.39 72.34
N LYS A 170 -23.77 -15.47 71.96
CA LYS A 170 -23.93 -16.79 72.60
C LYS A 170 -23.52 -16.81 74.07
N ARG A 171 -22.50 -16.04 74.45
CA ARG A 171 -22.06 -15.91 75.86
C ARG A 171 -22.98 -15.01 76.69
N ALA A 172 -23.47 -13.93 76.08
CA ALA A 172 -24.34 -12.96 76.72
C ALA A 172 -25.80 -13.44 76.80
N ALA A 173 -26.21 -14.37 75.93
CA ALA A 173 -27.46 -15.08 76.09
C ALA A 173 -27.41 -15.78 77.45
N PRO A 174 -28.24 -15.37 78.44
CA PRO A 174 -28.37 -16.15 79.66
C PRO A 174 -28.76 -17.58 79.27
N ALA A 175 -28.49 -18.55 80.13
CA ALA A 175 -29.14 -19.86 80.03
C ALA A 175 -30.65 -19.68 80.30
N ALA A 176 -31.34 -18.93 79.44
CA ALA A 176 -32.77 -18.80 79.45
C ALA A 176 -33.32 -20.20 79.20
N ASP A 177 -34.19 -20.64 80.09
CA ASP A 177 -34.91 -21.89 79.91
C ASP A 177 -35.49 -21.89 78.48
N PRO A 178 -35.19 -22.89 77.64
CA PRO A 178 -35.74 -22.97 76.30
C PRO A 178 -37.27 -22.84 76.27
N ASN A 179 -37.96 -23.14 77.38
CA ASN A 179 -39.39 -22.88 77.54
C ASN A 179 -39.75 -21.39 77.69
N GLU A 180 -38.95 -20.61 78.42
CA GLU A 180 -39.13 -19.14 78.50
C GLU A 180 -38.88 -18.49 77.15
N ALA A 181 -37.85 -18.90 76.42
CA ALA A 181 -37.58 -18.41 75.07
C ALA A 181 -38.73 -18.73 74.10
N ARG A 182 -39.32 -19.94 74.17
CA ARG A 182 -40.50 -20.30 73.39
C ARG A 182 -41.74 -19.50 73.77
N ARG A 183 -41.96 -19.24 75.07
CA ARG A 183 -43.07 -18.39 75.54
C ARG A 183 -42.91 -16.95 75.05
N ALA A 184 -41.73 -16.37 75.18
CA ALA A 184 -41.44 -15.02 74.68
C ALA A 184 -41.63 -14.93 73.15
N ALA A 185 -41.16 -15.94 72.39
CA ALA A 185 -41.34 -15.99 70.94
C ALA A 185 -42.82 -16.09 70.54
N LYS A 186 -43.62 -16.85 71.29
CA LYS A 186 -45.07 -16.95 71.05
C LYS A 186 -45.75 -15.59 71.29
N ILE A 187 -45.46 -14.93 72.41
CA ILE A 187 -46.01 -13.60 72.74
C ILE A 187 -45.62 -12.58 71.67
N ALA A 188 -44.36 -12.59 71.22
CA ALA A 188 -43.90 -11.68 70.18
C ALA A 188 -44.61 -11.92 68.82
N ALA A 189 -44.88 -13.18 68.47
CA ALA A 189 -45.62 -13.52 67.26
C ALA A 189 -47.09 -13.07 67.33
N GLU A 190 -47.73 -13.24 68.49
CA GLU A 190 -49.09 -12.74 68.75
C GLU A 190 -49.14 -11.21 68.63
N LEU A 191 -48.21 -10.49 69.28
CA LEU A 191 -48.11 -9.03 69.18
C LEU A 191 -47.83 -8.54 67.75
N ALA A 192 -46.98 -9.25 66.99
CA ALA A 192 -46.70 -8.90 65.60
C ALA A 192 -47.94 -9.08 64.71
N PHE A 193 -48.71 -10.14 64.94
CA PHE A 193 -49.98 -10.37 64.25
C PHE A 193 -51.00 -9.26 64.59
N GLU A 194 -51.15 -8.92 65.87
CA GLU A 194 -52.04 -7.82 66.29
C GLU A 194 -51.63 -6.48 65.67
N GLN A 195 -50.34 -6.17 65.62
CA GLN A 195 -49.85 -4.96 64.95
C GLN A 195 -50.11 -4.96 63.44
N ALA A 196 -49.98 -6.12 62.78
CA ALA A 196 -50.30 -6.25 61.36
C ALA A 196 -51.81 -6.07 61.11
N GLU A 197 -52.65 -6.61 61.98
CA GLU A 197 -54.10 -6.44 61.91
C GLU A 197 -54.50 -4.97 62.15
N LEU A 198 -53.89 -4.30 63.11
CA LEU A 198 -54.05 -2.86 63.35
C LEU A 198 -53.67 -2.04 62.11
N ARG A 199 -52.53 -2.34 61.48
CA ARG A 199 -52.11 -1.66 60.23
C ARG A 199 -53.07 -1.93 59.09
N PHE A 200 -53.58 -3.16 58.98
CA PHE A 200 -54.55 -3.51 57.96
C PHE A 200 -55.86 -2.75 58.17
N ARG A 201 -56.37 -2.67 59.41
CA ARG A 201 -57.56 -1.88 59.75
C ARG A 201 -57.35 -0.38 59.47
N GLN A 202 -56.20 0.18 59.85
CA GLN A 202 -55.83 1.57 59.53
C GLN A 202 -55.74 1.84 58.02
N ALA A 203 -55.31 0.86 57.22
CA ALA A 203 -55.27 0.97 55.77
C ALA A 203 -56.65 0.75 55.11
N ALA A 204 -57.53 -0.01 55.76
CA ALA A 204 -58.86 -0.37 55.29
C ALA A 204 -59.95 0.64 55.69
N ASP A 205 -59.69 1.52 56.68
CA ASP A 205 -60.51 2.69 56.91
C ASP A 205 -60.22 3.71 55.79
N PRO A 206 -61.15 3.91 54.82
CA PRO A 206 -61.03 5.03 53.92
C PRO A 206 -61.24 6.26 54.78
N VAL A 207 -60.15 6.93 55.17
CA VAL A 207 -60.23 8.30 55.65
C VAL A 207 -61.05 9.03 54.61
N ASP A 208 -62.26 9.46 55.01
CA ASP A 208 -63.14 10.36 54.29
C ASP A 208 -62.32 11.63 53.99
N ARG A 209 -61.54 11.58 52.92
CA ARG A 209 -60.80 12.71 52.35
C ARG A 209 -61.78 13.49 51.50
N THR A 210 -62.80 14.03 52.14
CA THR A 210 -63.64 15.09 51.59
C THR A 210 -63.43 16.33 52.43
N HIS A 211 -62.33 17.04 52.15
CA HIS A 211 -62.21 18.49 52.31
C HIS A 211 -61.21 19.01 51.28
#